data_AF-A0A521UPL3-F1
#
_entry.id   AF-A0A521UPL3-F1
#
_cell.length_a   1.000
_cell.length_b   1.000
_cell.length_c   1.000
_cell.angle_alpha   90.00
_cell.angle_beta   90.00
_cell.angle_gamma   90.00
#
_symmetry.space_group_name_H-M   'P 1'
#
loop_
_entity.id
_entity.type
_entity.pdbx_description
1 polymer ?
#
loop_
_entity_poly.entity_id
_entity_poly.type
_entity_poly.pdbx_seq_one_letter_code
_entity_poly.pdbx_strand_id
1 'polypeptide(L)'
;MNSANRLFLLVLCLSFLSKAWGAAWTGTPADTTSMTAFFMETKAELEALKQDYLLKIAPVQERLGAVNRELAKVATDEFKPEHFRLLLEKMRLEDDLKTAYTVFDVSITKARYAKGIELIKMMYEKILGLDHHFTSLQTYQSIMQMSNPNAYPEFQQAKDVLQKRLEKKNAIQLPNLLQANPFVSATFTLVASFLGEAEPKKKEADLEKIACILDFTLRMTNDLNVIYYETEFLKENNKALKEECMALFEAYTKVIGYNVPLDKCRKEDDWETLRDLLDKFVADLEKTAALKDERLMQEVVYKGQINLEFAVDRLLDFLNKYSAFIAQGEKYYQKFQVIVSNYQNEIVCAGQLPPQFATLKQEIGNSIAKFNEAYNIAELKGSKLKDLLYGY
;
A
#
# COMPACT_ATOMS: atom_id res chain seq x y z
N MET A 1 47.53 4.65 45.65
CA MET A 1 46.47 4.59 44.60
C MET A 1 46.04 6.00 44.28
N ASN A 2 46.39 6.48 43.09
CA ASN A 2 46.38 7.90 42.71
C ASN A 2 44.97 8.42 42.42
N SER A 3 44.77 9.71 42.72
CA SER A 3 43.58 10.51 42.47
C SER A 3 43.07 10.46 41.02
N ALA A 4 43.94 10.13 40.05
CA ALA A 4 43.58 9.91 38.65
C ALA A 4 42.61 8.73 38.43
N ASN A 5 42.68 7.67 39.26
CA ASN A 5 41.78 6.51 39.14
C ASN A 5 40.36 6.77 39.71
N ARG A 6 40.19 7.80 40.55
CA ARG A 6 38.86 8.15 41.09
C ARG A 6 38.05 9.02 40.13
N LEU A 7 38.70 9.82 39.28
CA LEU A 7 38.02 10.60 38.24
C LEU A 7 37.52 9.71 37.08
N PHE A 8 38.27 8.66 36.73
CA PHE A 8 37.91 7.76 35.63
C PHE A 8 36.70 6.86 35.97
N LEU A 9 36.55 6.47 37.24
CA LEU A 9 35.39 5.70 37.73
C LEU A 9 34.11 6.54 37.86
N LEU A 10 34.23 7.86 38.11
CA LEU A 10 33.07 8.76 38.17
C LEU A 10 32.51 9.12 36.79
N VAL A 11 33.36 9.19 35.76
CA VAL A 11 32.92 9.43 34.36
C VAL A 11 32.27 8.17 33.76
N LEU A 12 32.67 6.96 34.18
CA LEU A 12 32.04 5.71 33.75
C LEU A 12 30.70 5.43 34.45
N CYS A 13 30.48 5.89 35.69
CA CYS A 13 29.17 5.76 36.33
C CYS A 13 28.12 6.78 35.82
N LEU A 14 28.55 7.97 35.38
CA LEU A 14 27.63 8.99 34.85
C LEU A 14 27.17 8.69 33.41
N SER A 15 27.88 7.85 32.65
CA SER A 15 27.46 7.39 31.31
C SER A 15 26.55 6.14 31.33
N PHE A 16 26.47 5.43 32.46
CA PHE A 16 25.57 4.28 32.63
C PHE A 16 24.24 4.63 33.30
N LEU A 17 24.15 5.74 34.06
CA LEU A 17 22.90 6.17 34.69
C LEU A 17 22.00 7.04 33.79
N SER A 18 22.47 7.50 32.63
CA SER A 18 21.64 8.24 31.66
C SER A 18 20.90 7.36 30.64
N LYS A 19 21.09 6.03 30.67
CA LYS A 19 20.41 5.08 29.77
C LYS A 19 19.29 4.27 30.42
N ALA A 20 19.02 4.49 31.71
CA ALA A 20 17.99 3.79 32.46
C ALA A 20 16.99 4.76 33.07
N TRP A 21 16.27 5.50 32.21
CA TRP A 21 14.89 5.96 32.39
C TRP A 21 14.57 7.01 31.31
N GLY A 22 13.49 6.75 30.56
CA GLY A 22 12.95 7.71 29.59
C GLY A 22 13.37 7.44 28.15
N ALA A 23 13.04 6.28 27.60
CA ALA A 23 12.58 6.24 26.20
C ALA A 23 11.18 6.89 26.13
N ALA A 24 11.11 8.16 26.53
CA ALA A 24 10.00 9.01 26.15
C ALA A 24 10.16 9.18 24.64
N TRP A 25 9.18 8.68 23.90
CA TRP A 25 8.94 9.01 22.51
C TRP A 25 8.84 10.54 22.38
N THR A 26 9.98 11.19 22.18
CA THR A 26 10.05 12.59 21.76
C THR A 26 10.74 12.64 20.41
N GLY A 27 10.09 12.01 19.43
CA GLY A 27 10.25 12.33 18.02
C GLY A 27 8.91 12.87 17.55
N THR A 28 8.91 14.09 17.01
CA THR A 28 7.84 14.69 16.20
C THR A 28 7.12 13.64 15.33
N PRO A 29 5.81 13.79 15.02
CA PRO A 29 5.10 12.82 14.20
C PRO A 29 5.76 12.79 12.81
N ALA A 30 6.70 11.85 12.64
CA ALA A 30 7.16 11.44 11.34
C ALA A 30 5.90 10.93 10.64
N ASP A 31 5.72 11.35 9.39
CA ASP A 31 4.64 10.88 8.54
C ASP A 31 4.59 9.35 8.65
N THR A 32 3.57 8.84 9.35
CA THR A 32 3.43 7.41 9.71
C THR A 32 3.26 6.51 8.48
N THR A 33 3.28 7.12 7.29
CA THR A 33 3.21 6.48 5.98
C THR A 33 4.56 6.42 5.25
N SER A 34 5.65 6.89 5.85
CA SER A 34 6.98 6.87 5.22
C SER A 34 7.57 5.47 5.22
N MET A 35 7.56 4.82 4.05
CA MET A 35 8.13 3.49 3.86
C MET A 35 9.65 3.48 4.12
N THR A 36 10.38 4.51 3.68
CA THR A 36 11.83 4.61 3.91
C THR A 36 12.18 4.61 5.40
N ALA A 37 11.41 5.33 6.22
CA ALA A 37 11.60 5.33 7.67
C ALA A 37 11.37 3.93 8.26
N PHE A 38 10.27 3.28 7.86
CA PHE A 38 9.95 1.90 8.25
C PHE A 38 11.11 0.92 7.96
N PHE A 39 11.71 0.99 6.77
CA PHE A 39 12.85 0.13 6.41
C PHE A 39 14.09 0.40 7.26
N MET A 40 14.41 1.68 7.51
CA MET A 40 15.57 2.06 8.31
C MET A 40 15.42 1.62 9.77
N GLU A 41 14.26 1.86 10.36
CA GLU A 41 13.94 1.47 11.74
C GLU A 41 13.97 -0.05 11.90
N THR A 42 13.33 -0.78 10.98
CA THR A 42 13.33 -2.25 11.03
C THR A 42 14.74 -2.81 10.92
N LYS A 43 15.57 -2.28 10.02
CA LYS A 43 16.95 -2.72 9.87
C LYS A 43 17.77 -2.45 11.15
N ALA A 44 17.59 -1.29 11.76
CA ALA A 44 18.28 -0.92 12.99
C ALA A 44 17.87 -1.83 14.16
N GLU A 45 16.58 -2.15 14.28
CA GLU A 45 16.04 -3.05 15.31
C GLU A 45 16.59 -4.48 15.16
N LEU A 46 16.58 -5.04 13.95
CA LEU A 46 17.11 -6.37 13.69
C LEU A 46 18.61 -6.45 13.96
N GLU A 47 19.38 -5.42 13.60
CA GLU A 47 20.81 -5.36 13.91
C GLU A 47 21.05 -5.25 15.42
N ALA A 48 20.24 -4.47 16.14
CA ALA A 48 20.33 -4.38 17.60
C ALA A 48 20.08 -5.73 18.28
N LEU A 49 19.05 -6.48 17.85
CA LEU A 49 18.78 -7.83 18.33
C LEU A 49 19.95 -8.78 18.08
N LYS A 50 20.55 -8.71 16.88
CA LYS A 50 21.72 -9.50 16.52
C LYS A 50 22.93 -9.19 17.40
N GLN A 51 23.20 -7.91 17.65
CA GLN A 51 24.30 -7.50 18.53
C GLN A 51 24.09 -7.95 19.97
N ASP A 52 22.88 -7.81 20.51
CA ASP A 52 22.54 -8.30 21.85
C ASP A 52 22.71 -9.82 21.97
N TYR A 53 22.26 -10.58 20.97
CA TYR A 53 22.48 -12.02 20.90
C TYR A 53 23.98 -12.38 20.92
N LEU A 54 24.78 -11.76 20.05
CA LEU A 54 26.22 -12.00 19.96
C LEU A 54 26.92 -11.74 21.32
N LEU A 55 26.55 -10.67 22.02
CA LEU A 55 27.07 -10.37 23.36
C LEU A 55 26.70 -11.45 24.38
N LYS A 56 25.49 -12.00 24.32
CA LYS A 56 25.02 -13.06 25.22
C LYS A 56 25.71 -14.40 24.97
N ILE A 57 25.97 -14.77 23.70
CA ILE A 57 26.56 -16.07 23.37
C ILE A 57 28.10 -16.10 23.41
N ALA A 58 28.77 -14.96 23.24
CA ALA A 58 30.23 -14.86 23.28
C ALA A 58 30.89 -15.59 24.47
N PRO A 59 30.47 -15.39 25.75
CA PRO A 59 31.08 -16.09 26.89
C PRO A 59 30.85 -17.61 26.85
N VAL A 60 29.69 -18.05 26.35
CA VAL A 60 29.37 -19.48 26.22
C VAL A 60 30.25 -20.14 25.16
N GLN A 61 30.44 -19.47 24.02
CA GLN A 61 31.32 -19.93 22.94
C GLN A 61 32.79 -19.96 23.37
N GLU A 62 33.26 -18.93 24.09
CA GLU A 62 34.62 -18.89 24.62
C GLU A 62 34.87 -20.04 25.59
N ARG A 63 33.93 -20.30 26.51
CA ARG A 63 34.02 -21.41 27.46
C ARG A 63 33.98 -22.76 26.76
N LEU A 64 33.09 -22.95 25.78
CA LEU A 64 33.02 -24.18 24.99
C LEU A 64 34.33 -24.42 24.23
N GLY A 65 34.93 -23.38 23.66
CA GLY A 65 36.24 -23.44 23.03
C GLY A 65 37.36 -23.85 24.00
N ALA A 66 37.33 -23.34 25.24
CA ALA A 66 38.27 -23.76 26.27
C ALA A 66 38.09 -25.24 26.68
N VAL A 67 36.85 -25.67 26.93
CA VAL A 67 36.53 -27.06 27.28
C VAL A 67 36.95 -28.03 26.16
N ASN A 68 36.69 -27.68 24.90
CA ASN A 68 37.12 -28.50 23.75
C ASN A 68 38.65 -28.62 23.67
N ARG A 69 39.41 -27.55 23.98
CA ARG A 69 40.89 -27.62 24.03
C ARG A 69 41.39 -28.49 25.18
N GLU A 70 40.72 -28.47 26.34
CA GLU A 70 41.05 -29.34 27.47
C GLU A 70 40.76 -30.81 27.13
N LEU A 71 39.59 -31.12 26.57
CA LEU A 71 39.23 -32.47 26.11
C LEU A 71 40.14 -33.00 25.01
N ALA A 72 40.67 -32.15 24.13
CA ALA A 72 41.62 -32.58 23.10
C ALA A 72 42.95 -33.08 23.69
N LYS A 73 43.39 -32.49 24.81
CA LYS A 73 44.60 -32.96 25.55
C LYS A 73 44.35 -34.27 26.27
N VAL A 74 43.10 -34.52 26.66
CA VAL A 74 42.68 -35.77 27.31
C VAL A 74 42.73 -36.95 26.34
N ALA A 75 42.44 -36.74 25.06
CA ALA A 75 42.41 -37.81 24.06
C ALA A 75 43.77 -38.52 23.89
N THR A 76 44.86 -37.93 24.38
CA THR A 76 46.21 -38.51 24.37
C THR A 76 46.61 -39.18 25.69
N ASP A 77 45.84 -39.01 26.76
CA ASP A 77 46.12 -39.51 28.12
C ASP A 77 45.06 -40.55 28.57
N GLU A 78 45.35 -41.31 29.64
CA GLU A 78 44.40 -42.26 30.24
C GLU A 78 43.16 -41.53 30.80
N PHE A 79 41.96 -42.08 30.56
CA PHE A 79 40.70 -41.42 30.90
C PHE A 79 40.45 -41.37 32.42
N LYS A 80 40.30 -40.17 32.99
CA LYS A 80 40.11 -39.91 34.42
C LYS A 80 38.71 -39.35 34.71
N PRO A 81 38.21 -39.46 35.95
CA PRO A 81 36.89 -38.92 36.35
C PRO A 81 36.69 -37.42 36.07
N GLU A 82 37.76 -36.64 36.10
CA GLU A 82 37.75 -35.21 35.77
C GLU A 82 37.40 -34.92 34.30
N HIS A 83 37.66 -35.88 33.40
CA HIS A 83 37.29 -35.79 31.98
C HIS A 83 35.78 -35.94 31.77
N PHE A 84 35.12 -36.73 32.62
CA PHE A 84 33.66 -36.85 32.60
C PHE A 84 32.99 -35.51 32.95
N ARG A 85 33.57 -34.75 33.90
CA ARG A 85 33.08 -33.40 34.22
C ARG A 85 33.18 -32.44 33.02
N LEU A 86 34.29 -32.51 32.27
CA LEU A 86 34.47 -31.69 31.06
C LEU A 86 33.48 -32.06 29.95
N LEU A 87 33.19 -33.35 29.77
CA LEU A 87 32.16 -33.81 28.82
C LEU A 87 30.76 -33.32 29.21
N LEU A 88 30.40 -33.42 30.49
CA LEU A 88 29.12 -32.89 30.99
C LEU A 88 29.02 -31.37 30.80
N GLU A 89 30.10 -30.65 31.09
CA GLU A 89 30.13 -29.20 30.89
C GLU A 89 30.00 -28.84 29.40
N LYS A 90 30.69 -29.57 28.51
CA LYS A 90 30.54 -29.40 27.06
C LYS A 90 29.09 -29.57 26.62
N MET A 91 28.45 -30.68 27.00
CA MET A 91 27.05 -30.96 26.65
C MET A 91 26.13 -29.84 27.13
N ARG A 92 26.32 -29.35 28.37
CA ARG A 92 25.54 -28.24 28.91
C ARG A 92 25.71 -26.95 28.08
N LEU A 93 26.95 -26.62 27.71
CA LEU A 93 27.25 -25.43 26.91
C LEU A 93 26.68 -25.54 25.49
N GLU A 94 26.71 -26.73 24.88
CA GLU A 94 26.08 -26.99 23.59
C GLU A 94 24.55 -26.82 23.66
N ASP A 95 23.91 -27.32 24.72
CA ASP A 95 22.48 -27.10 24.98
C ASP A 95 22.15 -25.63 25.25
N ASP A 96 22.99 -24.92 26.01
CA ASP A 96 22.85 -23.48 26.26
C ASP A 96 22.92 -22.69 24.95
N LEU A 97 23.86 -23.02 24.05
CA LEU A 97 23.96 -22.40 22.73
C LEU A 97 22.75 -22.72 21.85
N LYS A 98 22.30 -23.98 21.80
CA LYS A 98 21.10 -24.37 21.04
C LYS A 98 19.87 -23.59 21.52
N THR A 99 19.69 -23.49 22.83
CA THR A 99 18.58 -22.74 23.45
C THR A 99 18.68 -21.25 23.13
N ALA A 100 19.86 -20.65 23.29
CA ALA A 100 20.09 -19.24 23.00
C ALA A 100 19.81 -18.90 21.52
N TYR A 101 20.24 -19.78 20.61
CA TYR A 101 19.96 -19.64 19.18
C TYR A 101 18.45 -19.68 18.90
N THR A 102 17.70 -20.62 19.49
CA THR A 102 16.24 -20.67 19.32
C THR A 102 15.53 -19.43 19.87
N VAL A 103 15.92 -18.95 21.05
CA VAL A 103 15.33 -17.72 21.61
C VAL A 103 15.62 -16.51 20.71
N PHE A 104 16.82 -16.44 20.14
CA PHE A 104 17.16 -15.40 19.17
C PHE A 104 16.31 -15.48 17.91
N ASP A 105 16.15 -16.66 17.32
CA ASP A 105 15.30 -16.86 16.13
C ASP A 105 13.85 -16.44 16.42
N VAL A 106 13.30 -16.82 17.57
CA VAL A 106 11.96 -16.39 18.01
C VAL A 106 11.88 -14.86 18.16
N SER A 107 12.90 -14.22 18.72
CA SER A 107 12.97 -12.75 18.85
C SER A 107 13.02 -12.04 17.50
N ILE A 108 13.77 -12.58 16.53
CA ILE A 108 13.82 -12.04 15.16
C ILE A 108 12.47 -12.19 14.47
N THR A 109 11.84 -13.37 14.59
CA THR A 109 10.52 -13.62 14.01
C THR A 109 9.45 -12.73 14.64
N LYS A 110 9.53 -12.48 15.95
CA LYS A 110 8.68 -11.49 16.65
C LYS A 110 8.82 -10.10 16.01
N ALA A 111 10.04 -9.60 15.87
CA ALA A 111 10.29 -8.27 15.31
C ALA A 111 9.74 -8.16 13.88
N ARG A 112 9.98 -9.17 13.04
CA ARG A 112 9.45 -9.23 11.67
C ARG A 112 7.92 -9.26 11.63
N TYR A 113 7.32 -10.04 12.50
CA TYR A 113 5.86 -10.15 12.59
C TYR A 113 5.23 -8.81 13.05
N ALA A 114 5.81 -8.16 14.06
CA ALA A 114 5.42 -6.83 14.51
C ALA A 114 5.47 -5.80 13.36
N LYS A 115 6.56 -5.81 12.59
CA LYS A 115 6.70 -4.96 11.40
C LYS A 115 5.74 -5.32 10.28
N GLY A 116 5.35 -6.58 10.17
CA GLY A 116 4.28 -7.00 9.26
C GLY A 116 2.92 -6.37 9.60
N ILE A 117 2.59 -6.24 10.90
CA ILE A 117 1.36 -5.54 11.33
C ILE A 117 1.41 -4.06 10.97
N GLU A 118 2.53 -3.39 11.23
CA GLU A 118 2.74 -1.99 10.83
C GLU A 118 2.58 -1.80 9.32
N LEU A 119 3.11 -2.75 8.53
CA LEU A 119 2.98 -2.74 7.08
C LEU A 119 1.54 -2.93 6.63
N ILE A 120 0.79 -3.88 7.22
CA ILE A 120 -0.64 -4.06 6.94
C ILE A 120 -1.42 -2.77 7.24
N LYS A 121 -1.14 -2.12 8.39
CA LYS A 121 -1.74 -0.82 8.75
C LYS A 121 -1.48 0.23 7.67
N MET A 122 -0.22 0.38 7.25
CA MET A 122 0.15 1.33 6.21
C MET A 122 -0.55 1.02 4.87
N MET A 123 -0.61 -0.26 4.48
CA MET A 123 -1.29 -0.68 3.26
C MET A 123 -2.77 -0.33 3.28
N TYR A 124 -3.43 -0.56 4.42
CA TYR A 124 -4.84 -0.26 4.58
C TYR A 124 -5.11 1.25 4.45
N GLU A 125 -4.28 2.12 5.02
CA GLU A 125 -4.40 3.58 4.82
C GLU A 125 -4.26 3.98 3.34
N LYS A 126 -3.31 3.38 2.61
CA LYS A 126 -3.15 3.66 1.17
C LYS A 126 -4.37 3.24 0.37
N ILE A 127 -4.96 2.08 0.68
CA ILE A 127 -6.19 1.58 0.03
C ILE A 127 -7.39 2.48 0.35
N LEU A 128 -7.51 2.99 1.58
CA LEU A 128 -8.52 3.99 1.92
C LEU A 128 -8.28 5.32 1.18
N GLY A 129 -7.03 5.73 1.02
CA GLY A 129 -6.66 6.88 0.21
C GLY A 129 -7.05 6.74 -1.27
N LEU A 130 -6.98 5.53 -1.82
CA LEU A 130 -7.49 5.20 -3.15
C LEU A 130 -9.03 5.22 -3.21
N ASP A 131 -9.70 4.72 -2.18
CA ASP A 131 -11.17 4.74 -2.08
C ASP A 131 -11.71 6.19 -2.12
N HIS A 132 -11.07 7.07 -1.35
CA HIS A 132 -11.35 8.51 -1.39
C HIS A 132 -11.02 9.11 -2.76
N HIS A 133 -9.88 8.74 -3.36
CA HIS A 133 -9.51 9.19 -4.70
C HIS A 133 -10.62 8.87 -5.70
N PHE A 134 -11.04 7.61 -5.81
CA PHE A 134 -12.07 7.19 -6.76
C PHE A 134 -13.43 7.85 -6.48
N THR A 135 -13.77 8.08 -5.22
CA THR A 135 -15.01 8.78 -4.83
C THR A 135 -14.97 10.27 -5.18
N SER A 136 -13.80 10.89 -5.13
CA SER A 136 -13.62 12.31 -5.44
C SER A 136 -13.60 12.66 -6.93
N LEU A 137 -13.44 11.66 -7.81
CA LEU A 137 -13.45 11.88 -9.25
C LEU A 137 -14.86 12.24 -9.73
N GLN A 138 -14.98 13.37 -10.41
CA GLN A 138 -16.23 13.80 -11.04
C GLN A 138 -16.47 13.05 -12.34
N THR A 139 -16.75 11.75 -12.28
CA THR A 139 -16.75 10.94 -13.51
C THR A 139 -18.14 10.80 -14.10
N TYR A 140 -19.14 10.24 -13.41
CA TYR A 140 -20.37 9.86 -14.12
C TYR A 140 -21.20 11.04 -14.65
N GLN A 141 -21.58 11.98 -13.78
CA GLN A 141 -22.45 13.09 -14.19
C GLN A 141 -21.73 14.04 -15.16
N SER A 142 -20.45 14.33 -14.92
CA SER A 142 -19.67 15.21 -15.79
C SER A 142 -19.39 14.56 -17.15
N ILE A 143 -19.05 13.27 -17.22
CA ILE A 143 -18.84 12.57 -18.51
C ILE A 143 -20.14 12.50 -19.32
N MET A 144 -21.26 12.18 -18.68
CA MET A 144 -22.56 12.14 -19.36
C MET A 144 -23.03 13.52 -19.83
N GLN A 145 -22.69 14.59 -19.10
CA GLN A 145 -22.98 15.96 -19.52
C GLN A 145 -22.10 16.39 -20.70
N MET A 146 -20.78 16.14 -20.62
CA MET A 146 -19.84 16.51 -21.70
C MET A 146 -20.10 15.76 -23.01
N SER A 147 -20.55 14.51 -22.94
CA SER A 147 -20.85 13.72 -24.14
C SER A 147 -22.23 14.01 -24.75
N ASN A 148 -23.08 14.79 -24.07
CA ASN A 148 -24.44 15.05 -24.53
C ASN A 148 -24.57 16.46 -25.15
N PRO A 149 -24.85 16.59 -26.46
CA PRO A 149 -25.03 17.90 -27.10
C PRO A 149 -26.20 18.68 -26.50
N ASN A 150 -27.20 18.01 -25.91
CA ASN A 150 -28.30 18.66 -25.22
C ASN A 150 -27.88 19.36 -23.91
N ALA A 151 -26.69 19.11 -23.38
CA ALA A 151 -26.16 19.80 -22.21
C ALA A 151 -25.62 21.20 -22.53
N TYR A 152 -25.52 21.57 -23.82
CA TYR A 152 -24.95 22.83 -24.28
C TYR A 152 -26.06 23.84 -24.61
N PRO A 153 -26.11 25.01 -23.93
CA PRO A 153 -27.13 26.03 -24.18
C PRO A 153 -27.17 26.51 -25.64
N GLU A 154 -26.01 26.65 -26.27
CA GLU A 154 -25.88 27.08 -27.67
C GLU A 154 -26.54 26.07 -28.62
N PHE A 155 -26.37 24.77 -28.34
CA PHE A 155 -27.01 23.70 -29.10
C PHE A 155 -28.53 23.69 -28.91
N GLN A 156 -29.02 23.90 -27.68
CA GLN A 156 -30.45 24.00 -27.41
C GLN A 156 -31.08 25.20 -28.10
N GLN A 157 -30.43 26.37 -28.04
CA GLN A 157 -30.91 27.58 -28.70
C GLN A 157 -30.99 27.38 -30.21
N ALA A 158 -29.97 26.75 -30.82
CA ALA A 158 -29.99 26.40 -32.23
C ALA A 158 -31.14 25.44 -32.56
N LYS A 159 -31.29 24.37 -31.78
CA LYS A 159 -32.37 23.39 -31.92
C LYS A 159 -33.75 24.05 -31.85
N ASP A 160 -33.98 24.94 -30.89
CA ASP A 160 -35.25 25.66 -30.72
C ASP A 160 -35.58 26.57 -31.90
N VAL A 161 -34.58 27.33 -32.39
CA VAL A 161 -34.75 28.21 -33.55
C VAL A 161 -35.11 27.39 -34.80
N LEU A 162 -34.49 26.24 -34.97
CA LEU A 162 -34.74 25.33 -36.10
C LEU A 162 -36.11 24.66 -36.00
N GLN A 163 -36.49 24.19 -34.81
CA GLN A 163 -37.78 23.59 -34.56
C GLN A 163 -38.91 24.58 -34.85
N LYS A 164 -38.81 25.82 -34.36
CA LYS A 164 -39.79 26.90 -34.65
C LYS A 164 -39.89 27.23 -36.14
N ARG A 165 -38.81 27.06 -36.92
CA ARG A 165 -38.81 27.29 -38.37
C ARG A 165 -39.42 26.13 -39.16
N LEU A 166 -39.22 24.90 -38.70
CA LEU A 166 -39.80 23.70 -39.30
C LEU A 166 -41.31 23.57 -39.02
N GLU A 167 -41.75 23.94 -37.80
CA GLU A 167 -43.16 24.02 -37.43
C GLU A 167 -43.93 24.98 -38.37
N LYS A 168 -43.32 26.12 -38.74
CA LYS A 168 -43.90 27.07 -39.72
C LYS A 168 -44.03 26.51 -41.14
N LYS A 169 -43.29 25.45 -41.49
CA LYS A 169 -43.29 24.84 -42.84
C LYS A 169 -44.02 23.48 -42.89
N ASN A 170 -44.77 23.09 -41.85
CA ASN A 170 -45.42 21.76 -41.72
C ASN A 170 -44.43 20.59 -41.92
N ALA A 171 -43.17 20.77 -41.51
CA ALA A 171 -42.14 19.75 -41.66
C ALA A 171 -42.06 18.84 -40.43
N ILE A 172 -41.60 17.61 -40.67
CA ILE A 172 -41.51 16.46 -39.74
C ILE A 172 -40.98 16.89 -38.37
N GLN A 173 -41.80 16.71 -37.32
CA GLN A 173 -41.36 16.87 -35.92
C GLN A 173 -40.65 15.61 -35.45
N LEU A 174 -39.49 15.79 -34.80
CA LEU A 174 -38.75 14.67 -34.23
C LEU A 174 -39.47 14.19 -32.95
N PRO A 175 -39.88 12.91 -32.85
CA PRO A 175 -40.46 12.36 -31.62
C PRO A 175 -39.55 12.54 -30.40
N ASN A 176 -40.14 12.77 -29.22
CA ASN A 176 -39.40 13.03 -27.98
C ASN A 176 -38.31 11.97 -27.67
N LEU A 177 -38.57 10.70 -27.98
CA LEU A 177 -37.61 9.61 -27.78
C LEU A 177 -36.32 9.80 -28.61
N LEU A 178 -36.47 10.32 -29.84
CA LEU A 178 -35.37 10.59 -30.75
C LEU A 178 -34.66 11.91 -30.44
N GLN A 179 -35.33 12.86 -29.79
CA GLN A 179 -34.73 14.13 -29.36
C GLN A 179 -33.72 13.93 -28.21
N ALA A 180 -33.92 12.91 -27.38
CA ALA A 180 -33.00 12.55 -26.30
C ALA A 180 -31.72 11.85 -26.81
N ASN A 181 -31.72 11.36 -28.04
CA ASN A 181 -30.55 10.70 -28.62
C ASN A 181 -29.57 11.75 -29.19
N PRO A 182 -28.31 11.79 -28.73
CA PRO A 182 -27.29 12.73 -29.20
C PRO A 182 -27.10 12.73 -30.72
N PHE A 183 -27.05 11.54 -31.33
CA PHE A 183 -26.81 11.37 -32.77
C PHE A 183 -28.00 11.85 -33.59
N VAL A 184 -29.22 11.49 -33.20
CA VAL A 184 -30.42 11.88 -33.97
C VAL A 184 -30.71 13.37 -33.81
N SER A 185 -30.53 13.93 -32.61
CA SER A 185 -30.64 15.38 -32.39
C SER A 185 -29.58 16.15 -33.19
N ALA A 186 -28.34 15.65 -33.27
CA ALA A 186 -27.27 16.24 -34.07
C ALA A 186 -27.59 16.26 -35.56
N THR A 187 -28.00 15.12 -36.11
CA THR A 187 -28.35 14.99 -37.54
C THR A 187 -29.53 15.90 -37.89
N PHE A 188 -30.55 15.97 -37.03
CA PHE A 188 -31.71 16.85 -37.23
C PHE A 188 -31.31 18.32 -37.26
N THR A 189 -30.50 18.78 -36.29
CA THR A 189 -30.03 20.17 -36.23
C THR A 189 -29.21 20.55 -37.48
N LEU A 190 -28.38 19.64 -38.01
CA LEU A 190 -27.61 19.88 -39.23
C LEU A 190 -28.50 20.00 -40.48
N VAL A 191 -29.41 19.05 -40.67
CA VAL A 191 -30.36 19.05 -41.81
C VAL A 191 -31.28 20.26 -41.76
N ALA A 192 -31.81 20.59 -40.57
CA ALA A 192 -32.69 21.72 -40.38
C ALA A 192 -31.97 23.06 -40.62
N SER A 193 -30.70 23.18 -40.21
CA SER A 193 -29.89 24.39 -40.43
C SER A 193 -29.60 24.64 -41.90
N PHE A 194 -29.42 23.58 -42.70
CA PHE A 194 -29.23 23.69 -44.15
C PHE A 194 -30.49 24.26 -44.83
N LEU A 195 -31.67 23.82 -44.41
CA LEU A 195 -32.98 24.21 -44.96
C LEU A 195 -33.52 25.57 -44.47
N GLY A 196 -32.88 26.18 -43.47
CA GLY A 196 -33.34 27.44 -42.86
C GLY A 196 -32.88 28.71 -43.60
N GLU A 197 -33.79 29.67 -43.79
CA GLU A 197 -33.51 31.02 -44.29
C GLU A 197 -33.00 31.92 -43.13
N ALA A 198 -31.71 32.28 -43.16
CA ALA A 198 -31.10 33.23 -42.23
C ALA A 198 -30.05 34.08 -42.95
N GLU A 199 -29.68 35.23 -42.38
CA GLU A 199 -28.59 36.07 -42.89
C GLU A 199 -27.28 35.27 -42.99
N PRO A 200 -26.57 35.30 -44.14
CA PRO A 200 -25.46 34.38 -44.42
C PRO A 200 -24.36 34.40 -43.35
N LYS A 201 -23.93 35.59 -42.91
CA LYS A 201 -22.81 35.76 -41.97
C LYS A 201 -23.11 35.26 -40.54
N LYS A 202 -24.33 35.46 -40.04
CA LYS A 202 -24.73 34.94 -38.73
C LYS A 202 -24.98 33.43 -38.78
N LYS A 203 -25.53 32.95 -39.90
CA LYS A 203 -25.75 31.52 -40.14
C LYS A 203 -24.44 30.74 -40.12
N GLU A 204 -23.39 31.28 -40.73
CA GLU A 204 -22.06 30.64 -40.78
C GLU A 204 -21.42 30.55 -39.39
N ALA A 205 -21.40 31.65 -38.62
CA ALA A 205 -20.83 31.66 -37.27
C ALA A 205 -21.58 30.75 -36.28
N ASP A 206 -22.92 30.68 -36.37
CA ASP A 206 -23.71 29.79 -35.52
C ASP A 206 -23.51 28.32 -35.92
N LEU A 207 -23.38 28.03 -37.22
CA LEU A 207 -23.06 26.69 -37.73
C LEU A 207 -21.69 26.21 -37.26
N GLU A 208 -20.67 27.06 -37.23
CA GLU A 208 -19.34 26.71 -36.72
C GLU A 208 -19.39 26.30 -35.24
N LYS A 209 -20.12 27.06 -34.40
CA LYS A 209 -20.27 26.72 -32.97
C LYS A 209 -20.98 25.39 -32.76
N ILE A 210 -22.09 25.17 -33.48
CA ILE A 210 -22.84 23.92 -33.43
C ILE A 210 -21.98 22.75 -33.94
N ALA A 211 -21.23 22.96 -35.03
CA ALA A 211 -20.35 21.96 -35.59
C ALA A 211 -19.28 21.54 -34.58
N CYS A 212 -18.69 22.48 -33.83
CA CYS A 212 -17.75 22.18 -32.76
C CYS A 212 -18.36 21.39 -31.61
N ILE A 213 -19.57 21.75 -31.15
CA ILE A 213 -20.27 21.00 -30.09
C ILE A 213 -20.60 19.57 -30.57
N LEU A 214 -21.06 19.44 -31.81
CA LEU A 214 -21.38 18.14 -32.40
C LEU A 214 -20.15 17.28 -32.64
N ASP A 215 -19.08 17.84 -33.17
CA ASP A 215 -17.82 17.10 -33.38
C ASP A 215 -17.26 16.59 -32.06
N PHE A 216 -17.20 17.45 -31.03
CA PHE A 216 -16.77 17.06 -29.70
C PHE A 216 -17.65 15.96 -29.13
N THR A 217 -18.97 16.20 -29.02
CA THR A 217 -19.88 15.25 -28.37
C THR A 217 -19.91 13.91 -29.09
N LEU A 218 -19.99 13.88 -30.43
CA LEU A 218 -20.06 12.63 -31.19
C LEU A 218 -18.75 11.82 -31.14
N ARG A 219 -17.59 12.49 -31.22
CA ARG A 219 -16.29 11.80 -31.15
C ARG A 219 -15.98 11.35 -29.72
N MET A 220 -16.18 12.24 -28.75
CA MET A 220 -15.80 11.99 -27.37
C MET A 220 -16.81 11.14 -26.60
N THR A 221 -18.04 10.93 -27.08
CA THR A 221 -19.02 10.09 -26.36
C THR A 221 -18.47 8.70 -26.04
N ASN A 222 -17.93 8.00 -27.04
CA ASN A 222 -17.41 6.66 -26.83
C ASN A 222 -16.13 6.68 -25.96
N ASP A 223 -15.24 7.62 -26.24
CA ASP A 223 -13.97 7.78 -25.53
C ASP A 223 -14.16 8.10 -24.04
N LEU A 224 -15.05 9.03 -23.71
CA LEU A 224 -15.37 9.37 -22.33
C LEU A 224 -16.10 8.21 -21.62
N ASN A 225 -16.95 7.46 -22.33
CA ASN A 225 -17.56 6.26 -21.78
C ASN A 225 -16.52 5.19 -21.44
N VAL A 226 -15.48 5.01 -22.27
CA VAL A 226 -14.36 4.11 -21.95
C VAL A 226 -13.66 4.53 -20.66
N ILE A 227 -13.34 5.83 -20.51
CA ILE A 227 -12.74 6.36 -19.28
C ILE A 227 -13.64 6.07 -18.07
N TYR A 228 -14.95 6.31 -18.19
CA TYR A 228 -15.91 6.04 -17.12
C TYR A 228 -15.91 4.57 -16.68
N TYR A 229 -16.15 3.64 -17.60
CA TYR A 229 -16.28 2.22 -17.25
C TYR A 229 -14.98 1.62 -16.72
N GLU A 230 -13.83 2.04 -17.26
CA GLU A 230 -12.53 1.59 -16.77
C GLU A 230 -12.20 2.19 -15.39
N THR A 231 -12.68 3.39 -15.08
CA THR A 231 -12.56 3.97 -13.74
C THR A 231 -13.43 3.22 -12.72
N GLU A 232 -14.67 2.87 -13.08
CA GLU A 232 -15.53 2.03 -12.23
C GLU A 232 -14.93 0.63 -12.02
N PHE A 233 -14.30 0.06 -13.05
CA PHE A 233 -13.55 -1.20 -12.91
C PHE A 233 -12.40 -1.08 -11.90
N LEU A 234 -11.61 0.00 -11.95
CA LEU A 234 -10.55 0.25 -10.97
C LEU A 234 -11.11 0.43 -9.54
N LYS A 235 -12.24 1.10 -9.40
CA LYS A 235 -12.92 1.30 -8.11
C LYS A 235 -13.37 -0.01 -7.50
N GLU A 236 -13.99 -0.90 -8.27
CA GLU A 236 -14.41 -2.22 -7.77
C GLU A 236 -13.20 -3.08 -7.41
N ASN A 237 -12.12 -3.05 -8.21
CA ASN A 237 -10.87 -3.75 -7.86
C ASN A 237 -10.22 -3.20 -6.58
N ASN A 238 -10.28 -1.89 -6.33
CA ASN A 238 -9.80 -1.31 -5.08
C ASN A 238 -10.62 -1.80 -3.88
N LYS A 239 -11.94 -1.94 -4.05
CA LYS A 239 -12.82 -2.50 -3.03
C LYS A 239 -12.49 -3.97 -2.74
N ALA A 240 -12.27 -4.78 -3.78
CA ALA A 240 -11.81 -6.16 -3.61
C ALA A 240 -10.45 -6.21 -2.88
N LEU A 241 -9.51 -5.34 -3.25
CA LEU A 241 -8.21 -5.24 -2.58
C LEU A 241 -8.32 -4.86 -1.10
N LYS A 242 -9.28 -3.99 -0.74
CA LYS A 242 -9.61 -3.65 0.65
C LYS A 242 -10.13 -4.86 1.42
N GLU A 243 -11.05 -5.62 0.85
CA GLU A 243 -11.60 -6.83 1.45
C GLU A 243 -10.51 -7.90 1.64
N GLU A 244 -9.63 -8.08 0.66
CA GLU A 244 -8.45 -8.97 0.77
C GLU A 244 -7.48 -8.51 1.87
N CYS A 245 -7.27 -7.20 2.03
CA CYS A 245 -6.43 -6.65 3.11
C CYS A 245 -7.01 -6.94 4.50
N MET A 246 -8.33 -6.81 4.65
CA MET A 246 -9.03 -7.13 5.90
C MET A 246 -8.94 -8.64 6.22
N ALA A 247 -9.14 -9.49 5.22
CA ALA A 247 -9.00 -10.94 5.38
C ALA A 247 -7.56 -11.35 5.70
N LEU A 248 -6.57 -10.70 5.07
CA LEU A 248 -5.16 -10.86 5.42
C LEU A 248 -4.92 -10.55 6.89
N PHE A 249 -5.37 -9.39 7.37
CA PHE A 249 -5.17 -8.98 8.76
C PHE A 249 -5.78 -9.98 9.75
N GLU A 250 -7.00 -10.45 9.51
CA GLU A 250 -7.64 -11.47 10.34
C GLU A 250 -6.81 -12.76 10.37
N ALA A 251 -6.40 -13.26 9.20
CA ALA A 251 -5.58 -14.46 9.10
C ALA A 251 -4.19 -14.30 9.73
N TYR A 252 -3.62 -13.10 9.63
CA TYR A 252 -2.32 -12.74 10.18
C TYR A 252 -2.35 -12.77 11.70
N THR A 253 -3.32 -12.06 12.29
CA THR A 253 -3.42 -11.79 13.73
C THR A 253 -4.06 -12.93 14.53
N LYS A 254 -4.78 -13.84 13.86
CA LYS A 254 -5.29 -15.08 14.46
C LYS A 254 -4.19 -15.94 15.10
N VAL A 255 -2.96 -15.89 14.57
CA VAL A 255 -1.82 -16.65 15.10
C VAL A 255 -1.53 -16.32 16.57
N ILE A 256 -1.69 -15.05 16.95
CA ILE A 256 -1.50 -14.55 18.32
C ILE A 256 -2.82 -14.45 19.11
N GLY A 257 -3.92 -14.97 18.55
CA GLY A 257 -5.23 -15.00 19.21
C GLY A 257 -6.04 -13.71 19.15
N TYR A 258 -5.65 -12.75 18.30
CA TYR A 258 -6.42 -11.53 18.07
C TYR A 258 -7.49 -11.77 17.00
N ASN A 259 -8.74 -11.38 17.27
CA ASN A 259 -9.91 -11.70 16.43
C ASN A 259 -10.73 -10.46 16.03
N VAL A 260 -10.27 -9.26 16.36
CA VAL A 260 -11.00 -8.02 16.00
C VAL A 260 -10.69 -7.68 14.54
N PRO A 261 -11.70 -7.39 13.70
CA PRO A 261 -11.47 -6.98 12.31
C PRO A 261 -10.65 -5.68 12.19
N LEU A 262 -9.90 -5.56 11.08
CA LEU A 262 -9.01 -4.43 10.82
C LEU A 262 -9.70 -3.06 10.91
N ASP A 263 -10.93 -2.95 10.39
CA ASP A 263 -11.64 -1.68 10.38
C ASP A 263 -12.02 -1.22 11.79
N LYS A 264 -12.35 -2.16 12.70
CA LYS A 264 -12.61 -1.88 14.12
C LYS A 264 -11.32 -1.60 14.87
N CYS A 265 -10.29 -2.43 14.69
CA CYS A 265 -8.96 -2.20 15.27
C CYS A 265 -8.45 -0.79 14.95
N ARG A 266 -8.60 -0.34 13.70
CA ARG A 266 -8.24 1.01 13.28
C ARG A 266 -9.10 2.09 13.94
N LYS A 267 -10.42 1.91 14.00
CA LYS A 267 -11.36 2.91 14.56
C LYS A 267 -11.17 3.11 16.06
N GLU A 268 -10.85 2.03 16.77
CA GLU A 268 -10.68 2.00 18.23
C GLU A 268 -9.21 2.17 18.65
N ASP A 269 -8.29 2.27 17.70
CA ASP A 269 -6.83 2.36 17.89
C ASP A 269 -6.24 1.21 18.73
N ASP A 270 -6.78 0.01 18.55
CA ASP A 270 -6.51 -1.19 19.36
C ASP A 270 -5.16 -1.90 19.02
N TRP A 271 -4.18 -1.14 18.52
CA TRP A 271 -2.86 -1.66 18.14
C TRP A 271 -2.01 -2.06 19.35
N GLU A 272 -2.29 -1.50 20.52
CA GLU A 272 -1.59 -1.85 21.77
C GLU A 272 -1.94 -3.26 22.23
N THR A 273 -3.22 -3.64 22.25
CA THR A 273 -3.67 -5.01 22.55
C THR A 273 -3.01 -6.05 21.65
N LEU A 274 -2.87 -5.73 20.36
CA LEU A 274 -2.21 -6.61 19.40
C LEU A 274 -0.72 -6.81 19.75
N ARG A 275 -0.02 -5.74 20.13
CA ARG A 275 1.37 -5.81 20.60
C ARG A 275 1.50 -6.63 21.88
N ASP A 276 0.60 -6.41 22.85
CA ASP A 276 0.59 -7.17 24.11
C ASP A 276 0.36 -8.67 23.89
N LEU A 277 -0.54 -9.02 22.97
CA LEU A 277 -0.79 -10.42 22.61
C LEU A 277 0.42 -11.07 21.92
N LEU A 278 1.10 -10.35 21.03
CA LEU A 278 2.34 -10.81 20.41
C LEU A 278 3.44 -11.00 21.45
N ASP A 279 3.63 -10.04 22.34
CA ASP A 279 4.61 -10.08 23.43
C ASP A 279 4.36 -11.29 24.34
N LYS A 280 3.10 -11.50 24.71
CA LYS A 280 2.69 -12.65 25.51
C LYS A 280 2.92 -13.98 24.78
N PHE A 281 2.51 -14.07 23.51
CA PHE A 281 2.70 -15.26 22.70
C PHE A 281 4.18 -15.64 22.62
N VAL A 282 5.05 -14.67 22.37
CA VAL A 282 6.50 -14.89 22.26
C VAL A 282 7.12 -15.23 23.62
N ALA A 283 6.72 -14.55 24.69
CA ALA A 283 7.19 -14.88 26.04
C ALA A 283 6.84 -16.32 26.44
N ASP A 284 5.69 -16.83 26.02
CA ASP A 284 5.30 -18.24 26.22
C ASP A 284 6.19 -19.21 25.42
N LEU A 285 6.59 -18.86 24.19
CA LEU A 285 7.55 -19.64 23.39
C LEU A 285 8.94 -19.64 24.04
N GLU A 286 9.45 -18.49 24.46
CA GLU A 286 10.76 -18.36 25.11
C GLU A 286 10.82 -19.13 26.43
N LYS A 287 9.76 -19.02 27.24
CA LYS A 287 9.63 -19.79 28.49
C LYS A 287 9.63 -21.29 28.21
N THR A 288 8.96 -21.73 27.16
CA THR A 288 8.93 -23.14 26.75
C THR A 288 10.31 -23.60 26.26
N ALA A 289 11.01 -22.77 25.49
CA ALA A 289 12.37 -23.06 25.04
C ALA A 289 13.34 -23.21 26.21
N ALA A 290 13.19 -22.40 27.26
CA ALA A 290 14.02 -22.47 28.47
C ALA A 290 13.86 -23.78 29.27
N LEU A 291 12.79 -24.55 29.06
CA LEU A 291 12.60 -25.85 29.71
C LEU A 291 13.54 -26.94 29.15
N LYS A 292 14.17 -26.70 27.99
CA LYS A 292 15.10 -27.65 27.32
C LYS A 292 14.49 -29.03 27.06
N ASP A 293 13.16 -29.12 26.99
CA ASP A 293 12.44 -30.33 26.60
C ASP A 293 12.34 -30.38 25.07
N GLU A 294 12.96 -31.39 24.47
CA GLU A 294 13.04 -31.53 23.01
C GLU A 294 11.68 -31.73 22.34
N ARG A 295 10.72 -32.39 23.01
CA ARG A 295 9.36 -32.57 22.48
C ARG A 295 8.61 -31.24 22.49
N LEU A 296 8.68 -30.48 23.59
CA LEU A 296 8.03 -29.17 23.67
C LEU A 296 8.65 -28.15 22.71
N MET A 297 9.96 -28.21 22.51
CA MET A 297 10.65 -27.43 21.47
C MET A 297 10.05 -27.68 20.09
N GLN A 298 9.83 -28.96 19.73
CA GLN A 298 9.26 -29.33 18.44
C GLN A 298 7.77 -28.99 18.29
N GLU A 299 6.95 -29.34 19.26
CA GLU A 299 5.49 -29.22 19.15
C GLU A 299 5.00 -27.77 19.35
N VAL A 300 5.68 -26.99 20.17
CA VAL A 300 5.23 -25.66 20.59
C VAL A 300 6.11 -24.56 19.98
N VAL A 301 7.43 -24.60 20.21
CA VAL A 301 8.32 -23.49 19.83
C VAL A 301 8.47 -23.40 18.31
N TYR A 302 8.92 -24.47 17.66
CA TYR A 302 9.09 -24.48 16.20
C TYR A 302 7.77 -24.28 15.46
N LYS A 303 6.69 -24.92 15.92
CA LYS A 303 5.36 -24.72 15.32
C LYS A 303 4.86 -23.28 15.47
N GLY A 304 5.05 -22.68 16.65
CA GLY A 304 4.70 -21.28 16.91
C GLY A 304 5.46 -20.33 16.00
N GLN A 305 6.78 -20.52 15.88
CA GLN A 305 7.64 -19.76 14.98
C GLN A 305 7.18 -19.89 13.52
N ILE A 306 6.96 -21.12 13.05
CA ILE A 306 6.50 -21.39 11.68
C ILE A 306 5.16 -20.69 11.40
N ASN A 307 4.24 -20.65 12.36
CA ASN A 307 2.97 -19.95 12.16
C ASN A 307 3.16 -18.43 11.98
N LEU A 308 4.09 -17.80 12.72
CA LEU A 308 4.43 -16.39 12.55
C LEU A 308 5.07 -16.15 11.18
N GLU A 309 6.01 -17.01 10.77
CA GLU A 309 6.67 -16.94 9.46
C GLU A 309 5.67 -17.09 8.30
N PHE A 310 4.74 -18.06 8.38
CA PHE A 310 3.69 -18.22 7.38
C PHE A 310 2.73 -17.02 7.30
N ALA A 311 2.50 -16.31 8.40
CA ALA A 311 1.74 -15.07 8.35
C ALA A 311 2.49 -14.00 7.54
N VAL A 312 3.81 -13.88 7.75
CA VAL A 312 4.70 -12.98 6.98
C VAL A 312 4.72 -13.34 5.49
N ASP A 313 4.76 -14.63 5.13
CA ASP A 313 4.66 -15.08 3.73
C ASP A 313 3.39 -14.55 3.05
N ARG A 314 2.23 -14.70 3.71
CA ARG A 314 0.94 -14.24 3.16
C ARG A 314 0.89 -12.73 2.96
N LEU A 315 1.54 -11.97 3.84
CA LEU A 315 1.66 -10.53 3.69
C LEU A 315 2.44 -10.19 2.41
N LEU A 316 3.53 -10.87 2.12
CA LEU A 316 4.31 -10.64 0.90
C LEU A 316 3.52 -10.92 -0.37
N ASP A 317 2.73 -11.99 -0.39
CA ASP A 317 1.83 -12.29 -1.50
C ASP A 317 0.81 -11.17 -1.72
N PHE A 318 0.24 -10.64 -0.65
CA PHE A 318 -0.66 -9.49 -0.72
C PHE A 318 0.04 -8.23 -1.25
N LEU A 319 1.28 -7.96 -0.82
CA LEU A 319 2.04 -6.80 -1.28
C LEU A 319 2.34 -6.88 -2.79
N ASN A 320 2.57 -8.08 -3.31
CA ASN A 320 2.70 -8.28 -4.76
C ASN A 320 1.39 -7.94 -5.49
N LYS A 321 0.24 -8.36 -4.97
CA LYS A 321 -1.09 -8.03 -5.53
C LYS A 321 -1.35 -6.52 -5.49
N TYR A 322 -1.07 -5.87 -4.36
CA TYR A 322 -1.20 -4.41 -4.25
C TYR A 322 -0.30 -3.70 -5.28
N SER A 323 0.98 -4.07 -5.36
CA SER A 323 1.93 -3.49 -6.31
C SER A 323 1.46 -3.65 -7.76
N ALA A 324 0.90 -4.82 -8.10
CA ALA A 324 0.31 -5.07 -9.42
C ALA A 324 -0.92 -4.18 -9.68
N PHE A 325 -1.80 -4.01 -8.70
CA PHE A 325 -2.95 -3.11 -8.80
C PHE A 325 -2.53 -1.66 -9.05
N ILE A 326 -1.53 -1.15 -8.32
CA ILE A 326 -1.01 0.21 -8.54
C ILE A 326 -0.43 0.38 -9.95
N ALA A 327 0.39 -0.58 -10.40
CA ALA A 327 0.96 -0.54 -11.75
C ALA A 327 -0.12 -0.62 -12.84
N GLN A 328 -1.20 -1.37 -12.58
CA GLN A 328 -2.35 -1.43 -13.48
C GLN A 328 -3.09 -0.09 -13.50
N GLY A 329 -3.40 0.49 -12.35
CA GLY A 329 -4.05 1.80 -12.23
C GLY A 329 -3.29 2.90 -12.97
N GLU A 330 -1.96 2.96 -12.81
CA GLU A 330 -1.11 3.90 -13.55
C GLU A 330 -1.30 3.77 -15.08
N LYS A 331 -1.27 2.55 -15.61
CA LYS A 331 -1.46 2.29 -17.05
C LYS A 331 -2.84 2.71 -17.55
N TYR A 332 -3.90 2.52 -16.77
CA TYR A 332 -5.23 3.00 -17.13
C TYR A 332 -5.28 4.52 -17.21
N TYR A 333 -4.70 5.24 -16.25
CA TYR A 333 -4.67 6.70 -16.31
C TYR A 333 -3.79 7.24 -17.45
N GLN A 334 -2.68 6.57 -17.78
CA GLN A 334 -1.90 6.88 -18.99
C GLN A 334 -2.74 6.67 -20.26
N LYS A 335 -3.52 5.58 -20.32
CA LYS A 335 -4.48 5.35 -21.42
C LYS A 335 -5.53 6.47 -21.48
N PHE A 336 -6.10 6.88 -20.35
CA PHE A 336 -7.06 7.98 -20.30
C PHE A 336 -6.46 9.29 -20.81
N GLN A 337 -5.19 9.57 -20.47
CA GLN A 337 -4.47 10.74 -20.96
C GLN A 337 -4.33 10.72 -22.48
N VAL A 338 -4.01 9.56 -23.07
CA VAL A 338 -3.94 9.40 -24.54
C VAL A 338 -5.31 9.64 -25.16
N ILE A 339 -6.38 9.08 -24.60
CA ILE A 339 -7.76 9.27 -25.09
C ILE A 339 -8.12 10.76 -25.13
N VAL A 340 -7.98 11.48 -24.01
CA VAL A 340 -8.36 12.90 -23.94
C VAL A 340 -7.43 13.83 -24.74
N SER A 341 -6.21 13.39 -25.06
CA SER A 341 -5.26 14.16 -25.87
C SER A 341 -5.43 13.93 -27.38
N ASN A 342 -6.17 12.90 -27.78
CA ASN A 342 -6.38 12.55 -29.18
C ASN A 342 -7.57 13.29 -29.83
N TYR A 343 -8.23 14.21 -29.12
CA TYR A 343 -9.29 15.03 -29.71
C TYR A 343 -8.70 16.00 -30.75
N GLN A 344 -8.84 15.65 -32.03
CA GLN A 344 -8.16 16.30 -33.16
C GLN A 344 -8.51 17.80 -33.32
N ASN A 345 -9.74 18.18 -32.97
CA ASN A 345 -10.25 19.53 -33.21
C ASN A 345 -10.17 20.43 -31.96
N GLU A 346 -9.34 20.08 -30.97
CA GLU A 346 -9.21 20.84 -29.72
C GLU A 346 -8.86 22.32 -29.97
N ILE A 347 -7.90 22.58 -30.85
CA ILE A 347 -7.45 23.95 -31.17
C ILE A 347 -8.54 24.75 -31.88
N VAL A 348 -9.23 24.12 -32.84
CA VAL A 348 -10.27 24.77 -33.65
C VAL A 348 -11.51 25.07 -32.81
N CYS A 349 -11.86 24.17 -31.89
CA CYS A 349 -13.07 24.26 -31.08
C CYS A 349 -12.84 24.76 -29.65
N ALA A 350 -11.65 25.26 -29.32
CA ALA A 350 -11.24 25.59 -27.96
C ALA A 350 -12.27 26.48 -27.21
N GLY A 351 -12.88 27.44 -27.89
CA GLY A 351 -13.88 28.34 -27.31
C GLY A 351 -15.27 27.75 -27.09
N GLN A 352 -15.53 26.51 -27.55
CA GLN A 352 -16.81 25.81 -27.43
C GLN A 352 -16.71 24.52 -26.60
N LEU A 353 -15.50 24.16 -26.16
CA LEU A 353 -15.29 22.99 -25.32
C LEU A 353 -15.84 23.22 -23.91
N PRO A 354 -16.43 22.19 -23.27
CA PRO A 354 -16.93 22.31 -21.92
C PRO A 354 -15.74 22.51 -20.95
N PRO A 355 -15.82 23.43 -19.98
CA PRO A 355 -14.75 23.63 -18.99
C PRO A 355 -14.36 22.34 -18.25
N GLN A 356 -15.33 21.45 -18.04
CA GLN A 356 -15.15 20.14 -17.41
C GLN A 356 -14.15 19.25 -18.17
N PHE A 357 -13.95 19.45 -19.48
CA PHE A 357 -12.99 18.67 -20.26
C PHE A 357 -11.54 19.04 -19.90
N ALA A 358 -11.27 20.33 -19.70
CA ALA A 358 -9.96 20.78 -19.21
C ALA A 358 -9.70 20.29 -17.78
N THR A 359 -10.71 20.33 -16.92
CA THR A 359 -10.64 19.77 -15.56
C THR A 359 -10.34 18.27 -15.60
N LEU A 360 -11.03 17.49 -16.45
CA LEU A 360 -10.77 16.06 -16.61
C LEU A 360 -9.32 15.78 -17.04
N LYS A 361 -8.78 16.53 -18.00
CA LYS A 361 -7.36 16.39 -18.42
C LYS A 361 -6.40 16.64 -17.25
N GLN A 362 -6.67 17.67 -16.44
CA GLN A 362 -5.87 17.98 -15.26
C GLN A 362 -5.99 16.89 -14.18
N GLU A 363 -7.20 16.40 -13.91
CA GLU A 363 -7.45 15.33 -12.93
C GLU A 363 -6.75 14.03 -13.32
N ILE A 364 -6.76 13.66 -14.61
CA ILE A 364 -6.01 12.52 -15.13
C ILE A 364 -4.51 12.70 -14.88
N GLY A 365 -3.96 13.86 -15.21
CA GLY A 365 -2.53 14.16 -14.98
C GLY A 365 -2.15 14.08 -13.49
N ASN A 366 -2.97 14.66 -12.62
CA ASN A 366 -2.79 14.59 -11.17
C ASN A 366 -2.90 13.14 -10.66
N SER A 367 -3.78 12.34 -11.25
CA SER A 367 -3.96 10.94 -10.88
C SER A 367 -2.74 10.10 -11.25
N ILE A 368 -2.15 10.30 -12.43
CA ILE A 368 -0.88 9.66 -12.83
C ILE A 368 0.22 9.96 -11.80
N ALA A 369 0.36 11.22 -11.39
CA ALA A 369 1.34 11.60 -10.36
C ALA A 369 1.06 10.90 -9.02
N LYS A 370 -0.20 10.88 -8.56
CA LYS A 370 -0.58 10.19 -7.32
C LYS A 370 -0.31 8.69 -7.36
N PHE A 371 -0.58 8.01 -8.48
CA PHE A 371 -0.26 6.60 -8.64
C PHE A 371 1.25 6.36 -8.59
N ASN A 372 2.07 7.25 -9.16
CA ASN A 372 3.52 7.13 -9.16
C ASN A 372 4.21 7.49 -7.84
N GLU A 373 3.65 8.42 -7.07
CA GLU A 373 4.31 8.99 -5.89
C GLU A 373 3.61 8.60 -4.58
N ALA A 374 2.29 8.71 -4.51
CA ALA A 374 1.55 8.56 -3.27
C ALA A 374 1.15 7.10 -2.97
N TYR A 375 0.83 6.34 -4.02
CA TYR A 375 0.35 4.96 -3.90
C TYR A 375 1.40 3.91 -4.28
N ASN A 376 2.32 4.24 -5.18
CA ASN A 376 3.43 3.36 -5.50
C ASN A 376 4.46 3.38 -4.38
N ILE A 377 4.74 2.19 -3.86
CA ILE A 377 5.76 1.99 -2.84
C ILE A 377 6.90 1.26 -3.55
N ALA A 378 7.89 2.04 -4.01
CA ALA A 378 8.99 1.52 -4.81
C ALA A 378 9.77 0.42 -4.07
N GLU A 379 9.83 0.50 -2.74
CA GLU A 379 10.51 -0.43 -1.86
C GLU A 379 9.82 -1.80 -1.75
N LEU A 380 8.53 -1.92 -2.12
CA LEU A 380 7.85 -3.21 -2.22
C LEU A 380 8.35 -4.05 -3.41
N LYS A 381 8.91 -3.38 -4.43
CA LYS A 381 9.41 -4.02 -5.65
C LYS A 381 10.88 -4.36 -5.47
N GLY A 382 11.21 -5.44 -4.75
CA GLY A 382 12.61 -5.92 -4.75
C GLY A 382 12.97 -6.93 -3.67
N SER A 383 14.24 -7.39 -3.73
CA SER A 383 14.83 -8.27 -2.73
C SER A 383 14.83 -7.63 -1.35
N LYS A 384 15.00 -6.30 -1.24
CA LYS A 384 15.15 -5.58 0.05
C LYS A 384 14.04 -5.86 1.08
N LEU A 385 12.78 -5.94 0.66
CA LEU A 385 11.68 -6.29 1.55
C LEU A 385 11.75 -7.75 2.00
N LYS A 386 12.09 -8.66 1.08
CA LYS A 386 12.30 -10.06 1.40
C LYS A 386 13.51 -10.25 2.30
N ASP A 387 14.60 -9.53 2.04
CA ASP A 387 15.82 -9.53 2.86
C ASP A 387 15.53 -8.99 4.26
N LEU A 388 14.64 -8.00 4.39
CA LEU A 388 14.21 -7.47 5.69
C LEU A 388 13.33 -8.48 6.46
N LEU A 389 12.43 -9.17 5.76
CA LEU A 389 11.46 -10.10 6.35
C LEU A 389 12.00 -11.54 6.53
N TYR A 390 13.08 -11.94 5.85
CA TYR A 390 13.72 -13.27 5.98
C TYR A 390 15.20 -13.23 6.39
N GLY A 391 15.92 -12.13 6.16
CA GLY A 391 17.32 -11.98 6.55
C GLY A 391 18.31 -12.75 5.66
N TYR A 392 18.04 -12.82 4.35
CA TYR A 392 18.97 -13.40 3.37
C TYR A 392 20.26 -12.58 3.19
#